data_AF-A0A6L5BB41-F1
#
_entry.id   AF-A0A6L5BB41-F1
#
_cell.length_a   1.000
_cell.length_b   1.000
_cell.length_c   1.000
_cell.angle_alpha   90.00
_cell.angle_beta   90.00
_cell.angle_gamma   90.00
#
_symmetry.space_group_name_H-M   'P 1'
#
loop_
_entity.id
_entity.type
_entity.pdbx_description
1 polymer ?
#
loop_
_entity_poly.entity_id
_entity_poly.type
_entity_poly.pdbx_seq_one_letter_code
_entity_poly.pdbx_strand_id
1 'polypeptide(L)'
;IAHGLAYLHHGCSKPLVHDHLVTSNILLCDDLQPKIANFGLGQAGVGGSLECDMFDFGRALIELLTGQLSSDENLYEVRKLVKEVLGLNVSDSRLRLG
;
A
#
# COMPACT_ATOMS: atom_id res chain seq x y z
N ILE A 1 -4.47 5.83 -6.23
CA ILE A 1 -3.33 5.11 -5.60
C ILE A 1 -3.38 3.63 -5.97
N ALA A 2 -4.31 2.82 -5.43
CA ALA A 2 -4.39 1.37 -5.68
C ALA A 2 -4.30 0.98 -7.16
N HIS A 3 -5.03 1.68 -8.04
CA HIS A 3 -4.96 1.46 -9.49
C HIS A 3 -3.54 1.64 -10.07
N GLY A 4 -2.82 2.67 -9.64
CA GLY A 4 -1.44 2.92 -10.10
C GLY A 4 -0.48 1.84 -9.61
N LEU A 5 -0.65 1.38 -8.36
CA LEU A 5 0.19 0.32 -7.81
C LEU A 5 -0.09 -1.03 -8.49
N ALA A 6 -1.36 -1.34 -8.72
CA ALA A 6 -1.78 -2.53 -9.48
C ALA A 6 -1.24 -2.50 -10.92
N TYR A 7 -1.18 -1.32 -11.54
CA TYR A 7 -0.55 -1.16 -12.85
C TYR A 7 0.95 -1.47 -12.82
N LEU A 8 1.68 -0.99 -11.81
CA LEU A 8 3.11 -1.33 -11.65
C LEU A 8 3.32 -2.84 -11.47
N HIS A 9 2.47 -3.48 -10.65
CA HIS A 9 2.61 -4.90 -10.31
C HIS A 9 2.17 -5.86 -11.42
N HIS A 10 1.10 -5.52 -12.15
CA HIS A 10 0.44 -6.45 -13.08
C HIS A 10 0.17 -5.88 -14.48
N GLY A 11 0.22 -4.56 -14.66
CA GLY A 11 -0.05 -3.88 -15.93
C GLY A 11 1.17 -3.74 -16.84
N CYS A 12 2.38 -3.80 -16.27
CA CYS A 12 3.63 -3.73 -17.01
C CYS A 12 4.07 -5.11 -17.54
N SER A 13 4.84 -5.12 -18.64
CA SER A 13 5.40 -6.36 -19.23
C SER A 13 6.31 -7.13 -18.26
N LYS A 14 6.96 -6.40 -17.35
CA LYS A 14 7.66 -6.93 -16.18
C LYS A 14 7.11 -6.24 -14.94
N PRO A 15 6.73 -6.97 -13.88
CA PRO A 15 6.32 -6.37 -12.62
C PRO A 15 7.38 -5.40 -12.09
N LEU A 16 6.94 -4.21 -11.73
CA LEU A 16 7.76 -3.17 -11.12
C LEU A 16 7.40 -3.05 -9.63
N VAL A 17 8.41 -3.21 -8.79
CA VAL A 17 8.32 -2.90 -7.36
C VAL A 17 8.56 -1.40 -7.18
N HIS A 18 7.71 -0.75 -6.38
CA HIS A 18 7.88 0.65 -6.03
C HIS A 18 9.02 0.86 -5.04
N ASP A 19 9.13 0.00 -4.02
CA ASP A 19 10.24 -0.09 -3.05
C ASP A 19 10.29 1.05 -2.02
N HIS A 20 9.40 2.05 -2.15
CA HIS A 20 9.34 3.20 -1.26
C HIS A 20 7.99 3.93 -1.34
N LEU A 21 6.89 3.19 -1.16
CA LEU A 21 5.56 3.77 -1.25
C LEU A 21 5.21 4.46 0.10
N VAL A 22 5.26 5.78 0.09
CA VAL A 22 4.93 6.64 1.24
C VAL A 22 3.98 7.75 0.78
N THR A 23 3.22 8.34 1.70
CA THR A 23 2.25 9.41 1.39
C THR A 23 2.90 10.62 0.71
N SER A 24 4.15 10.95 1.03
CA SER A 24 4.92 12.01 0.36
C SER A 24 5.30 11.69 -1.09
N ASN A 25 5.25 10.42 -1.51
CA ASN A 25 5.46 9.97 -2.89
C ASN A 25 4.14 9.78 -3.66
N ILE A 26 3.00 10.11 -3.04
CA ILE A 26 1.69 10.17 -3.69
C ILE A 26 1.36 11.65 -3.93
N LEU A 27 1.56 12.08 -5.17
CA LEU A 27 1.31 13.47 -5.57
C LEU A 27 -0.16 13.64 -5.94
N LEU A 28 -0.73 14.81 -5.63
CA LEU A 28 -2.05 15.20 -6.09
C LEU A 28 -1.91 16.16 -7.27
N CYS A 29 -2.63 15.88 -8.35
CA CYS A 29 -2.82 16.85 -9.42
C CYS A 29 -3.88 17.91 -9.02
N ASP A 30 -4.05 18.93 -9.86
CA ASP A 30 -4.99 20.04 -9.64
C ASP A 30 -6.46 19.57 -9.48
N ASP A 31 -6.80 18.43 -10.07
CA ASP A 31 -8.09 17.76 -9.98
C ASP A 31 -8.18 16.76 -8.81
N LEU A 32 -7.22 16.84 -7.87
CA LEU A 32 -7.05 15.94 -6.74
C LEU A 32 -6.87 14.46 -7.14
N GLN A 33 -6.51 14.17 -8.39
CA GLN A 33 -6.20 12.81 -8.80
C GLN A 33 -4.82 12.39 -8.28
N PRO A 34 -4.72 11.27 -7.52
CA PRO A 34 -3.46 10.82 -6.97
C PRO A 34 -2.59 10.12 -8.02
N LYS A 35 -1.32 10.52 -8.10
CA LYS A 35 -0.28 9.90 -8.94
C LYS A 35 0.87 9.38 -8.08
N ILE A 36 1.28 8.15 -8.36
CA ILE A 36 2.42 7.51 -7.71
C ILE A 36 3.71 8.02 -8.36
N ALA A 37 4.65 8.49 -7.55
CA ALA A 37 5.94 9.03 -7.99
C ALA A 37 7.12 8.26 -7.37
N ASN A 38 8.34 8.53 -7.84
CA ASN A 38 9.57 8.01 -7.25
C ASN A 38 9.72 6.47 -7.25
N PHE A 39 8.97 5.75 -8.07
CA PHE A 39 9.13 4.30 -8.28
C PHE A 39 10.33 3.99 -9.18
N GLY A 40 10.93 2.80 -9.02
CA GLY A 40 12.09 2.38 -9.83
C GLY A 40 13.42 3.03 -9.44
N LEU A 41 13.44 3.78 -8.33
CA LEU A 41 14.64 4.38 -7.72
C LEU A 41 15.13 3.58 -6.49
N GLY A 42 14.63 2.35 -6.32
CA GLY A 42 14.90 1.48 -5.16
C GLY A 42 16.38 1.33 -4.84
N GLN A 43 16.71 1.28 -3.55
CA GLN A 43 18.10 1.13 -3.11
C GLN A 43 18.64 -0.21 -3.60
N ALA A 44 19.76 -0.19 -4.31
CA ALA A 44 20.39 -1.36 -4.93
C ALA A 44 20.94 -2.43 -3.93
N GLY A 45 20.47 -2.47 -2.69
CA GLY A 45 21.02 -3.32 -1.62
C GLY A 45 20.10 -4.42 -1.09
N VAL A 46 18.78 -4.23 -1.12
CA VAL A 46 17.79 -5.23 -0.69
C VAL A 46 16.59 -5.06 -1.59
N GLY A 47 16.42 -5.93 -2.59
CA GLY A 47 15.26 -5.82 -3.48
C GLY A 47 13.98 -6.00 -2.67
N GLY A 48 13.17 -4.95 -2.56
CA GLY A 48 11.82 -5.07 -2.01
C GLY A 48 10.97 -6.03 -2.84
N SER A 49 9.87 -6.48 -2.26
CA SER A 49 8.90 -7.35 -2.93
C SER A 49 7.61 -6.60 -3.23
N LEU A 50 6.80 -7.14 -4.14
CA LEU A 50 5.43 -6.65 -4.37
C LEU A 50 4.59 -6.71 -3.08
N GLU A 51 4.90 -7.64 -2.17
CA GLU A 51 4.24 -7.72 -0.86
C GLU A 51 4.60 -6.54 0.05
N CYS A 52 5.86 -6.08 0.03
CA CYS A 52 6.29 -4.88 0.75
C CYS A 52 5.53 -3.64 0.27
N ASP A 53 5.37 -3.47 -1.05
CA ASP A 53 4.56 -2.39 -1.62
C ASP A 53 3.10 -2.43 -1.14
N MET A 54 2.53 -3.62 -0.98
CA MET A 54 1.16 -3.78 -0.47
C MET A 54 1.04 -3.43 1.02
N PHE A 55 2.07 -3.74 1.82
CA PHE A 55 2.13 -3.31 3.21
C PHE A 55 2.21 -1.78 3.31
N ASP A 56 3.09 -1.17 2.53
CA ASP A 56 3.26 0.27 2.44
C ASP A 56 1.98 0.98 1.96
N PHE A 57 1.26 0.38 1.01
CA PHE A 57 -0.06 0.88 0.59
C PHE A 57 -1.06 0.87 1.75
N GLY A 58 -1.08 -0.21 2.54
CA GLY A 58 -1.90 -0.31 3.75
C GLY A 58 -1.57 0.78 4.78
N ARG A 59 -0.28 1.05 5.02
CA ARG A 59 0.17 2.17 5.85
C ARG A 59 -0.34 3.51 5.30
N ALA A 60 -0.12 3.78 4.01
CA ALA A 60 -0.56 5.03 3.38
C ALA A 60 -2.07 5.22 3.47
N LEU A 61 -2.87 4.16 3.39
CA LEU A 61 -4.31 4.23 3.56
C LEU A 61 -4.70 4.67 4.98
N ILE A 62 -4.05 4.13 6.01
CA ILE A 62 -4.30 4.53 7.41
C ILE A 62 -3.93 6.00 7.61
N GLU A 63 -2.79 6.44 7.10
CA GLU A 63 -2.36 7.85 7.18
C GLU A 63 -3.37 8.80 6.53
N LEU A 64 -3.86 8.45 5.34
CA LEU A 64 -4.85 9.25 4.62
C LEU A 64 -6.21 9.30 5.33
N LEU A 65 -6.64 8.19 5.94
CA LEU A 65 -7.93 8.13 6.66
C LEU A 65 -7.90 8.83 8.01
N THR A 66 -6.76 8.81 8.69
CA THR A 66 -6.61 9.37 10.05
C THR A 66 -6.03 10.79 10.05
N GLY A 67 -5.35 11.18 8.97
CA GLY A 67 -4.53 12.40 8.94
C GLY A 67 -3.28 12.34 9.81
N GLN A 68 -2.91 11.16 10.33
CA GLN A 68 -1.77 10.96 11.23
C GLN A 68 -0.69 10.10 10.58
N LEU A 69 0.58 10.47 10.76
CA LEU A 69 1.71 9.62 10.36
C LEU A 69 1.70 8.34 11.19
N SER A 70 1.82 7.19 10.54
CA SER A 70 1.73 5.89 11.19
C SER A 70 3.12 5.40 11.58
N SER A 71 3.37 5.19 12.87
CA SER A 71 4.55 4.45 13.34
C SER A 71 4.35 2.94 13.16
N ASP A 72 5.45 2.17 13.08
CA ASP A 72 5.39 0.71 12.95
C ASP A 72 4.61 0.04 14.10
N GLU A 73 4.67 0.61 15.32
CA GLU A 73 3.92 0.15 16.49
C GLU A 73 2.41 0.38 16.33
N ASN A 74 2.01 1.56 15.85
CA ASN A 74 0.60 1.87 15.55
C ASN A 74 0.04 0.96 14.46
N LEU A 75 0.85 0.58 13.46
CA LEU A 75 0.42 -0.33 12.38
C LEU A 75 0.22 -1.76 12.86
N TYR A 76 1.06 -2.24 13.78
CA TYR A 76 0.87 -3.55 14.39
C TYR A 76 -0.46 -3.59 15.16
N GLU A 77 -0.74 -2.56 15.97
CA GLU A 77 -1.99 -2.47 16.73
C GLU A 77 -3.20 -2.30 15.82
N VAL A 78 -3.13 -1.49 14.75
CA VAL A 78 -4.22 -1.40 13.76
C VAL A 78 -4.41 -2.73 13.04
N ARG A 79 -3.35 -3.43 12.65
CA ARG A 79 -3.46 -4.75 12.00
C ARG A 79 -4.04 -5.78 12.95
N LYS A 80 -3.65 -5.76 14.22
CA LYS A 80 -4.19 -6.62 15.27
C LYS A 80 -5.68 -6.32 15.48
N LEU A 81 -6.04 -5.04 15.60
CA LEU A 81 -7.43 -4.60 15.71
C LEU A 81 -8.23 -4.98 14.47
N VAL A 82 -7.72 -4.81 13.25
CA VAL A 82 -8.40 -5.23 12.02
C VAL A 82 -8.60 -6.75 12.03
N LYS A 83 -7.61 -7.54 12.47
CA LYS A 83 -7.76 -9.00 12.60
C LYS A 83 -8.75 -9.42 13.69
N GLU A 84 -8.78 -8.70 14.82
CA GLU A 84 -9.64 -8.99 15.97
C GLU A 84 -11.08 -8.50 15.74
N VAL A 85 -11.26 -7.30 15.19
CA VAL A 85 -12.56 -6.69 14.82
C VAL A 85 -13.17 -7.36 13.59
N LEU A 86 -12.37 -7.79 12.60
CA LEU A 86 -12.82 -8.63 11.49
C LEU A 86 -12.83 -10.14 11.82
N GLY A 87 -12.70 -10.50 13.10
CA GLY A 87 -12.99 -11.86 13.60
C GLY A 87 -14.45 -12.29 13.39
N LEU A 88 -15.30 -11.42 12.82
CA LEU A 88 -16.60 -11.76 12.25
C LEU A 88 -16.46 -11.99 10.74
N ASN A 89 -16.51 -13.26 10.34
CA ASN A 89 -16.86 -13.77 9.01
C ASN A 89 -16.84 -12.72 7.90
N VAL A 90 -15.69 -12.58 7.23
CA VAL A 90 -15.63 -11.93 5.93
C VAL A 90 -16.43 -12.78 4.94
N SER A 91 -17.72 -12.45 4.80
CA SER A 91 -18.63 -13.00 3.79
C SER A 91 -18.33 -12.49 2.38
N ASP A 92 -17.23 -11.75 2.19
CA ASP A 92 -16.75 -11.35 0.87
C ASP A 92 -15.94 -12.49 0.25
N SER A 93 -16.52 -13.11 -0.78
CA SER A 93 -15.94 -14.23 -1.51
C SER A 93 -14.61 -13.90 -2.18
N ARG A 94 -14.28 -12.62 -2.40
CA ARG A 94 -13.04 -12.19 -3.05
C ARG A 94 -11.82 -12.19 -2.13
N LEU A 95 -12.04 -12.28 -0.82
CA LEU A 95 -10.97 -12.40 0.19
C LEU A 95 -10.68 -13.87 0.57
N ARG A 96 -11.35 -14.82 -0.09
CA ARG A 96 -11.01 -16.24 -0.04
C ARG A 96 -9.98 -16.54 -1.12
N LEU A 97 -8.71 -16.54 -0.77
CA LEU A 97 -7.67 -17.17 -1.59
C LEU A 97 -8.02 -18.67 -1.69
N GLY A 98 -8.11 -19.17 -2.92
CA GLY A 98 -8.25 -20.59 -3.21
C GLY A 98 -7.05 -21.41 -2.75
#